data_AF-A0A972UDZ4-F1
#
_entry.id   AF-A0A972UDZ4-F1
#
_cell.length_a   1.000
_cell.length_b   1.000
_cell.length_c   1.000
_cell.angle_alpha   90.00
_cell.angle_beta   90.00
_cell.angle_gamma   90.00
#
_symmetry.space_group_name_H-M   'P 1'
#
loop_
_entity.id
_entity.type
_entity.pdbx_description
1 polymer ?
#
loop_
_entity_poly.entity_id
_entity_poly.type
_entity_poly.pdbx_seq_one_letter_code
_entity_poly.pdbx_strand_id
1 'polypeptide(L)'
;MASRIPQAQRSAGIRSTLKPSGFILLYLLFCIVSPMLLKAAEPAATNMAPGTEKTIEQLIMQMEEANSSSAAPAEGLKNAQQSPFLACVPNIRPVSGPVSSLFGARTHPIYKVRMFHTGVDFSAPKGSHVEATGDGTVAWSGYERGYGQKVVINHGYGFSTLYAHLSKSLVRMGQRVRRGEVIGLVGNTGISTGPHLHYEVMRRQQRVDPAAYFFDAAHPEKFISNQSPAEEENGSNS
;
A
#
# COMPACT_ATOMS: atom_id res chain seq x y z
N MET A 1 -51.38 -34.76 -8.64
CA MET A 1 -51.28 -33.49 -7.89
C MET A 1 -50.47 -32.52 -8.74
N ALA A 2 -51.15 -31.60 -9.43
CA ALA A 2 -50.53 -30.59 -10.27
C ALA A 2 -50.51 -29.26 -9.50
N SER A 3 -49.35 -28.68 -9.23
CA SER A 3 -49.22 -27.32 -8.68
C SER A 3 -48.61 -26.39 -9.72
N ARG A 4 -49.45 -25.48 -10.22
CA ARG A 4 -49.07 -24.31 -11.01
C ARG A 4 -48.71 -23.16 -10.05
N ILE A 5 -47.58 -22.51 -10.30
CA ILE A 5 -47.25 -21.11 -9.96
C ILE A 5 -47.24 -20.41 -11.35
N PRO A 6 -47.65 -19.13 -11.59
CA PRO A 6 -47.30 -17.92 -10.82
C PRO A 6 -48.33 -16.76 -10.80
N GLN A 7 -48.09 -15.75 -9.96
CA GLN A 7 -47.78 -14.35 -10.34
C GLN A 7 -48.11 -13.36 -9.21
N ALA A 8 -47.11 -12.56 -8.84
CA ALA A 8 -47.25 -11.36 -8.03
C ALA A 8 -47.38 -10.15 -8.97
N GLN A 9 -48.45 -9.36 -8.83
CA GLN A 9 -48.62 -8.09 -9.53
C GLN A 9 -48.25 -6.91 -8.62
N ARG A 10 -47.52 -5.98 -9.23
CA ARG A 10 -47.05 -4.69 -8.72
C ARG A 10 -48.15 -3.63 -8.84
N SER A 11 -48.24 -2.74 -7.85
CA SER A 11 -48.81 -1.39 -7.95
C SER A 11 -48.03 -0.51 -6.94
N ALA A 12 -47.89 0.80 -7.02
CA ALA A 12 -48.33 1.82 -7.94
C ALA A 12 -47.30 2.98 -7.85
N GLY A 13 -47.12 3.71 -8.95
CA GLY A 13 -46.27 4.90 -9.01
C GLY A 13 -46.95 6.14 -8.44
N ILE A 14 -46.15 7.04 -7.88
CA ILE A 14 -46.53 8.43 -7.62
C ILE A 14 -45.60 9.30 -8.47
N ARG A 15 -46.24 10.09 -9.35
CA ARG A 15 -45.62 11.13 -10.18
C ARG A 15 -45.46 12.39 -9.36
N SER A 16 -44.32 13.07 -9.48
CA SER A 16 -44.25 14.52 -9.27
C SER A 16 -43.36 15.14 -10.35
N THR A 17 -43.91 16.19 -10.94
CA THR A 17 -43.41 17.01 -12.05
C THR A 17 -42.99 18.37 -11.49
N LEU A 18 -41.81 18.92 -11.83
CA LEU A 18 -41.67 20.31 -12.32
C LEU A 18 -40.21 20.70 -12.69
N LYS A 19 -40.05 20.90 -14.00
CA LYS A 19 -39.32 21.90 -14.80
C LYS A 19 -37.79 22.18 -14.69
N PRO A 20 -37.20 22.63 -15.83
CA PRO A 20 -35.76 22.81 -16.05
C PRO A 20 -35.33 24.29 -16.10
N SER A 21 -34.03 24.55 -16.00
CA SER A 21 -33.40 25.76 -16.53
C SER A 21 -31.90 25.55 -16.71
N GLY A 22 -31.49 25.37 -17.96
CA GLY A 22 -30.10 25.44 -18.37
C GLY A 22 -29.64 26.89 -18.47
N PHE A 23 -28.34 27.10 -18.27
CA PHE A 23 -27.65 28.30 -18.72
C PHE A 23 -26.31 27.89 -19.32
N ILE A 24 -26.25 27.98 -20.65
CA ILE A 24 -25.09 27.87 -21.53
C ILE A 24 -24.71 29.29 -21.92
N LEU A 25 -23.47 29.71 -21.69
CA LEU A 25 -22.71 30.80 -22.34
C LEU A 25 -21.40 30.95 -21.54
N LEU A 26 -20.20 31.20 -22.04
CA LEU A 26 -19.70 31.54 -23.36
C LEU A 26 -18.18 31.36 -23.28
N TYR A 27 -17.60 30.51 -24.12
CA TYR A 27 -16.16 30.55 -24.43
C TYR A 27 -15.96 31.66 -25.45
N LEU A 28 -15.14 32.68 -25.17
CA LEU A 28 -14.42 33.44 -26.20
C LEU A 28 -13.39 34.40 -25.61
N LEU A 29 -12.16 34.25 -26.12
CA LEU A 29 -11.19 35.30 -26.45
C LEU A 29 -10.57 36.11 -25.31
N PHE A 30 -9.32 35.81 -24.95
CA PHE A 30 -8.33 36.84 -24.60
C PHE A 30 -6.90 36.36 -24.87
N CYS A 31 -6.57 36.25 -26.16
CA CYS A 31 -5.23 36.61 -26.62
C CYS A 31 -5.39 37.99 -27.23
N ILE A 32 -4.62 38.99 -26.79
CA ILE A 32 -4.05 40.10 -27.57
C ILE A 32 -3.33 41.04 -26.56
N VAL A 33 -1.99 41.00 -26.62
CA VAL A 33 -1.09 42.17 -26.70
C VAL A 33 -1.11 43.21 -25.55
N SER A 34 -0.09 43.14 -24.70
CA SER A 34 0.60 44.34 -24.14
C SER A 34 1.16 45.19 -25.29
N PRO A 35 1.18 46.54 -25.22
CA PRO A 35 2.22 47.18 -24.39
C PRO A 35 1.89 48.58 -23.83
N MET A 36 2.87 49.08 -23.05
CA MET A 36 3.22 50.48 -22.78
C MET A 36 2.53 51.24 -21.64
N LEU A 37 3.39 51.54 -20.64
CA LEU A 37 3.55 52.82 -19.91
C LEU A 37 2.36 53.28 -19.05
N LEU A 38 2.49 53.68 -17.78
CA LEU A 38 3.56 54.41 -17.10
C LEU A 38 3.11 54.60 -15.64
N LYS A 39 3.93 54.24 -14.64
CA LYS A 39 4.39 55.11 -13.54
C LYS A 39 5.14 54.25 -12.52
N ALA A 40 6.45 54.51 -12.41
CA ALA A 40 7.27 54.04 -11.32
C ALA A 40 6.77 54.67 -10.01
N ALA A 41 6.57 53.85 -8.99
CA ALA A 41 6.49 54.31 -7.61
C ALA A 41 7.91 54.26 -7.03
N GLU A 42 8.44 55.44 -6.69
CA GLU A 42 9.71 55.62 -5.99
C GLU A 42 9.68 54.94 -4.62
N PRO A 43 10.83 54.45 -4.11
CA PRO A 43 10.92 53.96 -2.74
C PRO A 43 10.94 55.16 -1.78
N ALA A 44 9.94 55.22 -0.88
CA ALA A 44 10.03 56.08 0.28
C ALA A 44 11.17 55.56 1.17
N ALA A 45 12.33 56.21 1.07
CA ALA A 45 13.42 56.09 2.01
C ALA A 45 12.95 56.62 3.37
N THR A 46 12.51 55.70 4.23
CA THR A 46 12.28 55.98 5.64
C THR A 46 13.60 55.81 6.36
N ASN A 47 14.11 56.88 6.94
CA ASN A 47 15.32 56.92 7.76
C ASN A 47 15.26 55.86 8.88
N MET A 48 15.89 54.70 8.68
CA MET A 48 16.17 53.75 9.76
C MET A 48 17.42 54.22 10.50
N ALA A 49 17.35 54.24 11.83
CA ALA A 49 18.44 54.67 12.70
C ALA A 49 19.69 53.78 12.51
N PRO A 50 20.91 54.32 12.58
CA PRO A 50 22.14 53.55 12.42
C PRO A 50 22.28 52.56 13.58
N GLY A 51 21.90 51.31 13.33
CA GLY A 51 21.87 50.25 14.33
C GLY A 51 20.90 49.12 14.01
N THR A 52 19.83 49.37 13.25
CA THR A 52 18.86 48.34 12.84
C THR A 52 19.38 47.45 11.72
N GLU A 53 20.24 47.97 10.85
CA GLU A 53 20.84 47.19 9.74
C GLU A 53 21.71 46.04 10.26
N LYS A 54 22.52 46.28 11.30
CA LYS A 54 23.33 45.23 11.94
C LYS A 54 22.47 44.14 12.58
N THR A 55 21.33 44.52 13.16
CA THR A 55 20.40 43.57 13.78
C THR A 55 19.69 42.74 12.72
N ILE A 56 19.35 43.33 11.58
CA ILE A 56 18.72 42.62 10.45
C ILE A 56 19.73 41.65 9.82
N GLU A 57 20.99 42.06 9.62
CA GLU A 57 22.04 41.16 9.14
C GLU A 57 22.30 40.00 10.12
N GLN A 58 22.33 40.28 11.43
CA GLN A 58 22.45 39.24 12.44
C GLN A 58 21.25 38.29 12.45
N LEU A 59 20.04 38.79 12.21
CA LEU A 59 18.83 37.96 12.11
C LEU A 59 18.85 37.09 10.85
N ILE A 60 19.31 37.64 9.71
CA ILE A 60 19.46 36.89 8.45
C ILE A 60 20.52 35.81 8.61
N MET A 61 21.67 36.11 9.22
CA MET A 61 22.71 35.12 9.51
C MET A 61 22.20 34.03 10.46
N GLN A 62 21.41 34.36 11.49
CA GLN A 62 20.81 33.38 12.39
C GLN A 62 19.74 32.51 11.71
N MET A 63 18.95 33.07 10.79
CA MET A 63 17.99 32.32 9.98
C MET A 63 18.69 31.40 8.98
N GLU A 64 19.81 31.85 8.40
CA GLU A 64 20.60 31.07 7.46
C GLU A 64 21.39 29.97 8.18
N GLU A 65 21.89 30.18 9.40
CA GLU A 65 22.51 29.16 10.25
C GLU A 65 21.48 28.14 10.78
N ALA A 66 20.25 28.58 11.10
CA ALA A 66 19.13 27.69 11.42
C ALA A 66 18.67 26.86 10.19
N ASN A 67 18.76 27.41 8.98
CA ASN A 67 18.52 26.66 7.74
C ASN A 67 19.72 25.78 7.34
N SER A 68 20.95 26.16 7.69
CA SER A 68 22.18 25.41 7.38
C SER A 68 22.40 24.23 8.33
N SER A 69 21.93 24.36 9.58
CA SER A 69 21.83 23.24 10.53
C SER A 69 20.68 22.28 10.18
N SER A 70 19.79 22.67 9.25
CA SER A 70 18.91 21.75 8.53
C SER A 70 19.65 21.10 7.34
N ALA A 71 20.78 20.46 7.62
CA ALA A 71 21.35 19.47 6.72
C ALA A 71 20.41 18.25 6.60
N ALA A 72 19.26 18.42 5.93
CA ALA A 72 18.42 17.37 5.40
C ALA A 72 18.91 17.07 3.96
N PRO A 73 18.93 15.82 3.45
CA PRO A 73 17.95 14.76 3.71
C PRO A 73 18.52 13.33 3.93
N ALA A 74 19.84 13.14 3.98
CA ALA A 74 20.43 11.78 3.96
C ALA A 74 20.31 11.03 5.29
N GLU A 75 20.37 11.72 6.43
CA GLU A 75 20.26 11.11 7.76
C GLU A 75 18.79 10.85 8.16
N GLY A 76 17.87 11.72 7.73
CA GLY A 76 16.42 11.56 7.96
C GLY A 76 15.81 10.38 7.20
N LEU A 77 16.26 10.12 5.96
CA LEU A 77 15.81 8.97 5.18
C LEU A 77 16.29 7.64 5.80
N LYS A 78 17.54 7.61 6.30
CA LYS A 78 18.09 6.45 7.02
C LYS A 78 17.30 6.16 8.30
N ASN A 79 16.95 7.18 9.08
CA ASN A 79 16.21 7.02 10.33
C ASN A 79 14.73 6.66 10.09
N ALA A 80 14.10 7.17 9.02
CA ALA A 80 12.74 6.78 8.65
C ALA A 80 12.67 5.30 8.24
N GLN A 81 13.67 4.81 7.48
CA GLN A 81 13.83 3.40 7.11
C GLN A 81 14.10 2.46 8.31
N GLN A 82 14.51 3.02 9.45
CA GLN A 82 14.88 2.26 10.66
C GLN A 82 13.75 2.14 11.69
N SER A 83 12.54 2.65 11.43
CA SER A 83 11.45 2.37 12.35
C SER A 83 11.18 0.85 12.39
N PRO A 84 11.05 0.22 13.57
CA PRO A 84 10.73 -1.21 13.69
C PRO A 84 9.51 -1.63 12.87
N PHE A 85 8.58 -0.69 12.65
CA PHE A 85 7.44 -0.85 11.76
C PHE A 85 7.83 -1.17 10.32
N LEU A 86 8.74 -0.41 9.68
CA LEU A 86 9.10 -0.63 8.27
C LEU A 86 9.88 -1.90 8.00
N ALA A 87 10.56 -2.43 9.01
CA ALA A 87 11.16 -3.75 8.92
C ALA A 87 10.09 -4.85 8.78
N CYS A 88 8.95 -4.67 9.44
CA CYS A 88 7.82 -5.60 9.46
C CYS A 88 6.89 -5.50 8.25
N VAL A 89 6.88 -4.38 7.52
CA VAL A 89 6.03 -4.22 6.34
C VAL A 89 6.47 -5.18 5.22
N PRO A 90 5.57 -6.02 4.68
CA PRO A 90 5.92 -7.05 3.69
C PRO A 90 6.15 -6.46 2.29
N ASN A 91 7.26 -5.74 2.07
CA ASN A 91 7.46 -4.85 0.92
C ASN A 91 8.44 -5.35 -0.16
N ILE A 92 8.86 -6.62 -0.10
CA ILE A 92 9.67 -7.24 -1.16
C ILE A 92 8.90 -8.38 -1.83
N ARG A 93 9.38 -8.82 -2.99
CA ARG A 93 8.85 -10.01 -3.65
C ARG A 93 9.33 -11.27 -2.93
N PRO A 94 8.47 -12.28 -2.70
CA PRO A 94 8.86 -13.50 -1.98
C PRO A 94 9.66 -14.49 -2.84
N VAL A 95 9.63 -14.36 -4.18
CA VAL A 95 10.35 -15.24 -5.10
C VAL A 95 10.64 -14.53 -6.42
N SER A 96 11.77 -14.89 -7.05
CA SER A 96 12.08 -14.49 -8.42
C SER A 96 11.24 -15.30 -9.42
N GLY A 97 10.26 -14.65 -10.05
CA GLY A 97 9.40 -15.27 -11.06
C GLY A 97 8.26 -14.35 -11.49
N PRO A 98 7.65 -14.59 -12.67
CA PRO A 98 6.49 -13.84 -13.11
C PRO A 98 5.26 -14.17 -12.27
N VAL A 99 4.35 -13.21 -12.17
CA VAL A 99 3.03 -13.43 -11.58
C VAL A 99 2.18 -14.24 -12.54
N SER A 100 1.72 -15.42 -12.12
CA SER A 100 0.90 -16.33 -12.92
C SER A 100 -0.59 -16.20 -12.63
N SER A 101 -0.97 -15.74 -11.43
CA SER A 101 -2.37 -15.44 -11.09
C SER A 101 -2.45 -14.31 -10.08
N LEU A 102 -3.38 -13.38 -10.32
CA LEU A 102 -3.64 -12.24 -9.43
C LEU A 102 -4.65 -12.58 -8.34
N PHE A 103 -4.71 -11.72 -7.32
CA PHE A 103 -5.73 -11.71 -6.28
C PHE A 103 -7.11 -11.39 -6.87
N GLY A 104 -8.17 -11.97 -6.29
CA GLY A 104 -9.56 -11.65 -6.67
C GLY A 104 -10.35 -12.81 -7.30
N ALA A 105 -11.56 -12.50 -7.77
CA ALA A 105 -12.49 -13.50 -8.29
C ALA A 105 -12.05 -14.02 -9.66
N ARG A 106 -11.83 -15.33 -9.76
CA ARG A 106 -11.46 -16.02 -11.02
C ARG A 106 -12.13 -17.38 -11.15
N THR A 107 -12.14 -17.95 -12.34
CA THR A 107 -12.52 -19.36 -12.52
C THR A 107 -11.39 -20.25 -12.01
N HIS A 108 -11.68 -21.13 -11.05
CA HIS A 108 -10.69 -22.02 -10.47
C HIS A 108 -10.16 -23.00 -11.53
N PRO A 109 -8.84 -23.16 -11.67
CA PRO A 109 -8.25 -23.91 -12.77
C PRO A 109 -8.59 -25.39 -12.73
N ILE A 110 -8.80 -25.94 -11.54
CA ILE A 110 -9.09 -27.37 -11.32
C ILE A 110 -10.59 -27.64 -11.29
N TYR A 111 -11.36 -26.83 -10.56
CA TYR A 111 -12.78 -27.09 -10.32
C TYR A 111 -13.69 -26.44 -11.36
N LYS A 112 -13.16 -25.56 -12.21
CA LYS A 112 -13.88 -24.82 -13.25
C LYS A 112 -15.09 -24.01 -12.75
N VAL A 113 -15.14 -23.72 -11.45
CA VAL A 113 -16.13 -22.86 -10.80
C VAL A 113 -15.52 -21.52 -10.43
N ARG A 114 -16.33 -20.46 -10.36
CA ARG A 114 -15.86 -19.13 -9.93
C ARG A 114 -15.53 -19.18 -8.43
N MET A 115 -14.28 -18.91 -8.09
CA MET A 115 -13.79 -18.83 -6.71
C MET A 115 -12.93 -17.59 -6.52
N PHE A 116 -12.86 -17.13 -5.28
CA PHE A 116 -12.01 -16.01 -4.92
C PHE A 116 -10.59 -16.48 -4.63
N HIS A 117 -9.61 -15.90 -5.33
CA HIS A 117 -8.21 -16.15 -5.09
C HIS A 117 -7.69 -15.21 -4.02
N THR A 118 -7.26 -15.78 -2.91
CA THR A 118 -6.93 -15.10 -1.66
C THR A 118 -5.52 -14.51 -1.63
N GLY A 119 -4.75 -14.70 -2.69
CA GLY A 119 -3.37 -14.25 -2.81
C GLY A 119 -2.93 -14.05 -4.26
N VAL A 120 -1.63 -14.05 -4.47
CA VAL A 120 -0.97 -13.97 -5.77
C VAL A 120 -0.12 -15.22 -5.97
N ASP A 121 -0.20 -15.80 -7.17
CA ASP A 121 0.63 -16.95 -7.54
C ASP A 121 1.83 -16.46 -8.35
N PHE A 122 3.02 -16.94 -7.98
CA PHE A 122 4.27 -16.71 -8.70
C PHE A 122 4.75 -18.02 -9.32
N SER A 123 4.90 -18.04 -10.65
CA SER A 123 5.47 -19.19 -11.33
C SER A 123 6.99 -19.21 -11.13
N ALA A 124 7.52 -20.32 -10.61
CA ALA A 124 8.94 -20.49 -10.39
C ALA A 124 9.30 -22.00 -10.39
N PRO A 125 10.52 -22.38 -10.83
CA PRO A 125 10.96 -23.77 -10.78
C PRO A 125 10.90 -24.34 -9.35
N LYS A 126 10.52 -25.62 -9.22
CA LYS A 126 10.60 -26.34 -7.94
C LYS A 126 12.03 -26.24 -7.38
N GLY A 127 12.15 -25.93 -6.11
CA GLY A 127 13.45 -25.73 -5.45
C GLY A 127 13.95 -24.28 -5.43
N SER A 128 13.28 -23.34 -6.13
CA SER A 128 13.61 -21.92 -6.04
C SER A 128 13.45 -21.41 -4.61
N HIS A 129 14.33 -20.49 -4.19
CA HIS A 129 14.27 -19.91 -2.85
C HIS A 129 13.00 -19.06 -2.67
N VAL A 130 12.38 -19.20 -1.50
CA VAL A 130 11.27 -18.36 -1.05
C VAL A 130 11.76 -17.55 0.14
N GLU A 131 11.62 -16.23 0.05
CA GLU A 131 12.12 -15.27 1.02
C GLU A 131 10.98 -14.66 1.85
N ALA A 132 11.25 -14.38 3.13
CA ALA A 132 10.34 -13.64 3.98
C ALA A 132 10.23 -12.19 3.49
N THR A 133 9.02 -11.69 3.31
CA THR A 133 8.80 -10.35 2.74
C THR A 133 8.92 -9.21 3.76
N GLY A 134 9.00 -9.54 5.05
CA GLY A 134 9.17 -8.62 6.18
C GLY A 134 9.77 -9.35 7.39
N ASP A 135 10.28 -8.60 8.36
CA ASP A 135 10.73 -9.13 9.64
C ASP A 135 9.55 -9.69 10.42
N GLY A 136 9.74 -10.80 11.13
CA GLY A 136 8.65 -11.39 11.89
C GLY A 136 9.00 -12.66 12.65
N THR A 137 7.96 -13.30 13.16
CA THR A 137 8.04 -14.60 13.83
C THR A 137 7.15 -15.61 13.10
N VAL A 138 7.69 -16.79 12.82
CA VAL A 138 6.96 -17.88 12.17
C VAL A 138 5.82 -18.34 13.08
N ALA A 139 4.59 -18.03 12.69
CA ALA A 139 3.38 -18.42 13.39
C ALA A 139 2.98 -19.87 13.08
N TRP A 140 3.31 -20.37 11.89
CA TRP A 140 3.05 -21.76 11.47
C TRP A 140 4.04 -22.21 10.38
N SER A 141 4.46 -23.48 10.37
CA SER A 141 5.28 -24.14 9.36
C SER A 141 4.96 -25.64 9.29
N GLY A 142 4.22 -26.07 8.28
CA GLY A 142 3.86 -27.49 8.07
C GLY A 142 2.81 -27.71 6.99
N TYR A 143 2.28 -28.93 6.91
CA TYR A 143 1.35 -29.34 5.85
C TYR A 143 -0.12 -29.06 6.22
N GLU A 144 -0.87 -28.44 5.31
CA GLU A 144 -2.31 -28.22 5.43
C GLU A 144 -3.02 -28.61 4.13
N ARG A 145 -4.18 -29.26 4.23
CA ARG A 145 -4.97 -29.64 3.06
C ARG A 145 -5.35 -28.39 2.26
N GLY A 146 -5.17 -28.42 0.95
CA GLY A 146 -5.36 -27.25 0.08
C GLY A 146 -4.05 -26.52 -0.19
N TYR A 147 -3.45 -25.90 0.83
CA TYR A 147 -2.19 -25.16 0.69
C TYR A 147 -0.96 -26.04 0.52
N GLY A 148 -1.01 -27.32 0.87
CA GLY A 148 0.16 -28.19 0.91
C GLY A 148 1.10 -27.81 2.04
N GLN A 149 2.41 -27.92 1.80
CA GLN A 149 3.40 -27.41 2.74
C GLN A 149 3.37 -25.88 2.73
N LYS A 150 3.11 -25.27 3.88
CA LYS A 150 3.04 -23.82 4.02
C LYS A 150 3.84 -23.29 5.20
N VAL A 151 4.13 -21.99 5.14
CA VAL A 151 4.70 -21.18 6.22
C VAL A 151 3.80 -19.95 6.40
N VAL A 152 3.55 -19.55 7.64
CA VAL A 152 2.86 -18.31 8.00
C VAL A 152 3.77 -17.51 8.92
N ILE A 153 4.01 -16.24 8.58
CA ILE A 153 4.82 -15.33 9.39
C ILE A 153 3.91 -14.23 9.94
N ASN A 154 3.98 -14.02 11.25
CA ASN A 154 3.41 -12.84 11.89
C ASN A 154 4.49 -11.76 11.96
N HIS A 155 4.25 -10.64 11.27
CA HIS A 155 5.19 -9.52 11.24
C HIS A 155 4.93 -8.50 12.36
N GLY A 156 3.83 -8.63 13.10
CA GLY A 156 3.38 -7.60 14.04
C GLY A 156 2.69 -6.45 13.30
N TYR A 157 2.26 -5.43 14.06
CA TYR A 157 1.55 -4.26 13.53
C TYR A 157 0.31 -4.60 12.66
N GLY A 158 -0.30 -5.76 12.92
CA GLY A 158 -1.44 -6.27 12.18
C GLY A 158 -1.11 -6.96 10.86
N PHE A 159 0.16 -7.12 10.48
CA PHE A 159 0.59 -7.79 9.25
C PHE A 159 0.92 -9.27 9.48
N SER A 160 0.44 -10.13 8.58
CA SER A 160 0.93 -11.50 8.43
C SER A 160 0.98 -11.92 6.98
N THR A 161 1.86 -12.88 6.66
CA THR A 161 2.03 -13.41 5.31
C THR A 161 1.96 -14.92 5.31
N LEU A 162 1.47 -15.49 4.20
CA LEU A 162 1.35 -16.92 4.00
C LEU A 162 2.07 -17.32 2.71
N TYR A 163 2.86 -18.39 2.79
CA TYR A 163 3.66 -18.95 1.70
C TYR A 163 3.25 -20.42 1.55
N ALA A 164 2.67 -20.81 0.43
CA ALA A 164 2.10 -22.13 0.23
C ALA A 164 2.64 -22.86 -1.01
N HIS A 165 2.22 -24.11 -1.15
CA HIS A 165 2.67 -25.07 -2.17
C HIS A 165 4.17 -25.35 -2.14
N LEU A 166 4.83 -25.14 -1.01
CA LEU A 166 6.26 -25.33 -0.85
C LEU A 166 6.65 -26.80 -1.07
N SER A 167 7.89 -27.05 -1.49
CA SER A 167 8.47 -28.40 -1.50
C SER A 167 9.10 -28.73 -0.16
N LYS A 168 9.63 -27.71 0.52
CA LYS A 168 10.27 -27.82 1.82
C LYS A 168 10.14 -26.49 2.57
N SER A 169 9.85 -26.58 3.86
CA SER A 169 10.03 -25.46 4.79
C SER A 169 11.43 -25.54 5.40
N LEU A 170 12.11 -24.40 5.50
CA LEU A 170 13.44 -24.28 6.11
C LEU A 170 13.39 -23.63 7.51
N VAL A 171 12.18 -23.31 7.98
CA VAL A 171 11.95 -22.65 9.26
C VAL A 171 10.96 -23.42 10.11
N ARG A 172 11.00 -23.19 11.43
CA ARG A 172 10.10 -23.81 12.41
C ARG A 172 9.22 -22.77 13.09
N MET A 173 8.06 -23.20 13.60
CA MET A 173 7.19 -22.36 14.41
C MET A 173 7.96 -21.72 15.58
N GLY A 174 7.71 -20.43 15.84
CA GLY A 174 8.39 -19.63 16.84
C GLY A 174 9.75 -19.06 16.42
N GLN A 175 10.30 -19.44 15.26
CA GLN A 175 11.55 -18.87 14.75
C GLN A 175 11.35 -17.41 14.34
N ARG A 176 12.28 -16.53 14.74
CA ARG A 176 12.37 -15.18 14.19
C ARG A 176 13.07 -15.22 12.84
N VAL A 177 12.54 -14.46 11.89
CA VAL A 177 13.08 -14.35 10.53
C VAL A 177 13.20 -12.89 10.15
N ARG A 178 14.19 -12.58 9.31
CA ARG A 178 14.38 -11.25 8.75
C ARG A 178 13.84 -11.19 7.33
N ARG A 179 13.44 -9.99 6.89
CA ARG A 179 13.12 -9.72 5.49
C ARG A 179 14.28 -10.13 4.58
N GLY A 180 13.97 -10.84 3.51
CA GLY A 180 14.94 -11.42 2.57
C GLY A 180 15.55 -12.75 3.05
N GLU A 181 15.26 -13.22 4.27
CA GLU A 181 15.72 -14.53 4.74
C GLU A 181 15.00 -15.64 3.98
N VAL A 182 15.76 -16.64 3.52
CA VAL A 182 15.18 -17.81 2.83
C VAL A 182 14.47 -18.70 3.83
N ILE A 183 13.15 -18.82 3.68
CA ILE A 183 12.26 -19.54 4.61
C ILE A 183 11.79 -20.90 4.08
N GLY A 184 11.94 -21.14 2.79
CA GLY A 184 11.42 -22.32 2.14
C GLY A 184 11.85 -22.44 0.69
N LEU A 185 11.41 -23.52 0.06
CA LEU A 185 11.66 -23.81 -1.35
C LEU A 185 10.35 -23.97 -2.10
N VAL A 186 10.24 -23.37 -3.28
CA VAL A 186 9.08 -23.52 -4.19
C VAL A 186 8.81 -24.99 -4.44
N GLY A 187 7.53 -25.36 -4.52
CA GLY A 187 7.11 -26.73 -4.75
C GLY A 187 5.88 -26.84 -5.63
N ASN A 188 5.17 -27.93 -5.44
CA ASN A 188 3.93 -28.28 -6.15
C ASN A 188 3.08 -29.18 -5.23
N THR A 189 2.99 -28.83 -3.94
CA THR A 189 2.27 -29.63 -2.93
C THR A 189 0.86 -29.09 -2.70
N GLY A 190 -0.06 -29.90 -2.15
CA GLY A 190 -1.44 -29.50 -1.97
C GLY A 190 -2.22 -29.43 -3.30
N ILE A 191 -3.16 -28.50 -3.41
CA ILE A 191 -3.96 -28.27 -4.61
C ILE A 191 -3.19 -27.30 -5.51
N SER A 192 -2.41 -27.86 -6.43
CA SER A 192 -1.57 -27.10 -7.34
C SER A 192 -1.53 -27.76 -8.72
N THR A 193 -1.50 -26.96 -9.78
CA THR A 193 -1.46 -27.44 -11.17
C THR A 193 -0.04 -27.52 -11.75
N GLY A 194 0.95 -26.98 -11.05
CA GLY A 194 2.35 -26.94 -11.49
C GLY A 194 3.23 -26.18 -10.50
N PRO A 195 4.57 -26.20 -10.66
CA PRO A 195 5.47 -25.52 -9.73
C PRO A 195 5.20 -24.01 -9.63
N HIS A 196 4.81 -23.56 -8.44
CA HIS A 196 4.56 -22.15 -8.14
C HIS A 196 4.57 -21.89 -6.63
N LEU A 197 4.66 -20.61 -6.26
CA LEU A 197 4.42 -20.13 -4.90
C LEU A 197 3.04 -19.45 -4.87
N HIS A 198 2.18 -19.88 -3.95
CA HIS A 198 1.01 -19.11 -3.58
C HIS A 198 1.33 -18.22 -2.38
N TYR A 199 1.09 -16.91 -2.51
CA TYR A 199 1.46 -15.90 -1.52
C TYR A 199 0.27 -15.04 -1.12
N GLU A 200 -0.02 -14.96 0.16
CA GLU A 200 -1.05 -14.07 0.71
C GLU A 200 -0.45 -13.02 1.65
N VAL A 201 -1.08 -11.84 1.67
CA VAL A 201 -0.85 -10.80 2.68
C VAL A 201 -2.15 -10.61 3.45
N MET A 202 -2.05 -10.58 4.77
CA MET A 202 -3.15 -10.24 5.65
C MET A 202 -2.79 -8.99 6.45
N ARG A 203 -3.76 -8.08 6.57
CA ARG A 203 -3.67 -6.88 7.39
C ARG A 203 -4.90 -6.82 8.29
N ARG A 204 -4.70 -6.68 9.60
CA ARG A 204 -5.78 -6.65 10.61
C ARG A 204 -6.79 -7.80 10.39
N GLN A 205 -6.26 -9.02 10.20
CA GLN A 205 -7.02 -10.26 9.95
C GLN A 205 -7.81 -10.32 8.63
N GLN A 206 -7.69 -9.34 7.75
CA GLN A 206 -8.29 -9.34 6.43
C GLN A 206 -7.25 -9.62 5.36
N ARG A 207 -7.60 -10.47 4.38
CA ARG A 207 -6.76 -10.70 3.20
C ARG A 207 -6.83 -9.48 2.29
N VAL A 208 -5.66 -8.99 1.90
CA VAL A 208 -5.52 -7.80 1.07
C VAL A 208 -4.74 -8.18 -0.19
N ASP A 209 -4.92 -7.42 -1.26
CA ASP A 209 -4.19 -7.66 -2.50
C ASP A 209 -2.67 -7.50 -2.26
N PRO A 210 -1.88 -8.58 -2.37
CA PRO A 210 -0.42 -8.52 -2.21
C PRO A 210 0.23 -7.54 -3.19
N ALA A 211 -0.35 -7.34 -4.38
CA ALA A 211 0.19 -6.44 -5.41
C ALA A 211 0.46 -5.03 -4.87
N ALA A 212 -0.35 -4.57 -3.91
CA ALA A 212 -0.18 -3.27 -3.29
C ALA A 212 1.15 -3.11 -2.52
N TYR A 213 1.94 -4.16 -2.26
CA TYR A 213 3.10 -4.07 -1.38
C TYR A 213 4.47 -4.13 -2.07
N PHE A 214 4.56 -4.69 -3.29
CA PHE A 214 5.86 -4.96 -3.94
C PHE A 214 5.97 -4.50 -5.40
N PHE A 215 4.95 -3.85 -5.97
CA PHE A 215 5.02 -3.30 -7.33
C PHE A 215 5.50 -1.85 -7.42
N ASP A 216 5.71 -1.13 -6.31
CA ASP A 216 6.33 0.20 -6.28
C ASP A 216 7.51 0.23 -5.28
N ALA A 217 8.55 -0.56 -5.57
CA ALA A 217 9.77 -0.64 -4.75
C ALA A 217 10.52 0.70 -4.63
N ALA A 218 10.20 1.67 -5.50
CA ALA A 218 10.81 3.00 -5.50
C ALA A 218 10.21 3.95 -4.46
N HIS A 219 9.02 3.64 -3.90
CA HIS A 219 8.30 4.53 -2.99
C HIS A 219 7.68 3.79 -1.79
N PRO A 220 8.48 3.14 -0.92
CA PRO A 220 7.97 2.47 0.28
C PRO A 220 7.15 3.40 1.19
N GLU A 221 7.41 4.70 1.17
CA GLU A 221 6.75 5.75 1.96
C GLU A 221 5.32 6.06 1.56
N LYS A 222 4.94 5.84 0.29
CA LYS A 222 3.54 6.00 -0.17
C LYS A 222 2.61 5.02 0.53
N PHE A 223 3.15 3.88 0.97
CA PHE A 223 2.41 2.90 1.76
C PHE A 223 2.32 3.29 3.24
N ILE A 224 3.25 4.10 3.76
CA ILE A 224 3.26 4.60 5.13
C ILE A 224 2.27 5.77 5.28
N SER A 225 2.24 6.70 4.32
CA SER A 225 1.46 7.94 4.42
C SER A 225 -0.05 7.73 4.38
N ASN A 226 -0.52 6.65 3.74
CA ASN A 226 -1.94 6.27 3.74
C ASN A 226 -2.32 5.29 4.87
N GLN A 227 -1.38 4.95 5.77
CA GLN A 227 -1.55 3.83 6.71
C GLN A 227 -1.04 4.10 8.14
N SER A 228 -0.92 5.37 8.54
CA SER A 228 -0.55 5.76 9.91
C SER A 228 -1.41 5.08 10.98
N PRO A 229 -0.86 4.75 12.18
CA PRO A 229 -1.60 4.16 13.31
C PRO A 229 -2.51 5.19 14.03
N ALA A 230 -3.10 6.12 13.29
CA ALA A 230 -4.08 7.06 13.82
C ALA A 230 -5.45 6.38 13.85
N GLU A 231 -5.68 5.54 14.86
CA GLU A 231 -6.99 5.11 15.39
C GLU A 231 -6.75 4.19 16.61
N GLU A 232 -5.96 4.66 17.58
CA GLU A 232 -6.21 4.32 18.98
C GLU A 232 -6.95 5.54 19.58
N GLU A 233 -8.27 5.61 19.30
CA GLU A 233 -9.15 6.49 20.04
C GLU A 233 -9.33 5.95 21.46
N ASN A 234 -8.84 6.72 22.42
CA ASN A 234 -9.44 7.00 23.72
C ASN A 234 -10.84 6.39 23.94
N GLY A 235 -10.87 5.16 24.45
CA GLY A 235 -12.01 4.57 25.13
C GLY A 235 -11.99 4.86 26.63
N SER A 236 -11.73 6.11 27.03
CA SER A 236 -12.09 6.58 28.37
C SER A 236 -13.55 7.00 28.35
N ASN A 237 -14.42 6.16 28.89
CA ASN A 237 -15.70 6.65 29.40
C ASN A 237 -16.18 5.79 30.57
N SER A 238 -16.05 6.40 31.76
CA SER A 238 -17.02 6.45 32.85
C SER A 238 -17.53 5.14 33.44
#